data_AF-A0A3A8GJH0-F1
#
_entry.id   AF-A0A3A8GJH0-F1
#
_cell.length_a   1.000
_cell.length_b   1.000
_cell.length_c   1.000
_cell.angle_alpha   90.00
_cell.angle_beta   90.00
_cell.angle_gamma   90.00
#
_symmetry.space_group_name_H-M   'P 1'
#
loop_
_entity.id
_entity.type
_entity.pdbx_description
1 polymer ?
#
loop_
_entity_poly.entity_id
_entity_poly.type
_entity_poly.pdbx_seq_one_letter_code
_entity_poly.pdbx_strand_id
1 'polypeptide(L)'
;MKCWLATAIALGIGCTVPETDQVLLERFCEGRGPQALDGVLRADPSACDRGLELTLQPVGFNPGCIRVTLRTQDGTRTVSTLVLGRQEAQPGEPLRVAVLLADTWRGDVLFHVDAFEQTCDTAPVASQVLPAVPTDKGQVAQARLDLTAEDLDQDGFVSAARGGTDCDDANAAIHPGAVERCNGVDDNCVDGERDAVDAPTWYADTDLDGHGGTPVRACVAPAGAYAVRDDCDDRNRLVHPGQAESLCDGKDDNCDGDVDEGFNVGAACTTAQYLPGRLNCDAAVPTRTVCTAIPSVTGTDSSEVVE
;
A
#
# COMPACT_ATOMS: atom_id res chain seq x y z
N MET A 1 49.64 46.25 -36.50
CA MET A 1 50.70 46.22 -37.54
C MET A 1 50.74 44.83 -38.16
N LYS A 2 50.87 44.80 -39.49
CA LYS A 2 50.87 43.66 -40.43
C LYS A 2 49.49 43.07 -40.80
N CYS A 3 48.81 43.83 -41.66
CA CYS A 3 47.89 43.33 -42.68
C CYS A 3 48.60 42.32 -43.60
N TRP A 4 47.89 41.26 -43.97
CA TRP A 4 48.09 40.59 -45.25
C TRP A 4 46.78 40.68 -46.04
N LEU A 5 46.87 41.30 -47.20
CA LEU A 5 45.81 41.42 -48.20
C LEU A 5 45.88 40.15 -49.05
N ALA A 6 44.81 39.37 -49.10
CA ALA A 6 44.63 38.32 -50.10
C ALA A 6 43.19 38.38 -50.62
N THR A 7 43.10 38.95 -51.83
CA THR A 7 42.18 38.64 -52.93
C THR A 7 40.77 38.15 -52.59
N ALA A 8 39.79 39.00 -52.91
CA ALA A 8 38.38 38.70 -52.91
C ALA A 8 38.02 37.56 -53.88
N ILE A 9 37.47 36.47 -53.35
CA ILE A 9 36.44 35.68 -54.01
C ILE A 9 35.18 35.91 -53.20
N ALA A 10 34.28 36.74 -53.72
CA ALA A 10 32.95 36.94 -53.17
C ALA A 10 32.09 35.69 -53.44
N LEU A 11 32.32 34.63 -52.67
CA LEU A 11 31.28 33.65 -52.41
C LEU A 11 30.49 34.20 -51.23
N GLY A 12 29.32 34.74 -51.52
CA GLY A 12 28.34 35.13 -50.51
C GLY A 12 27.87 33.91 -49.75
N ILE A 13 28.70 33.42 -48.82
CA ILE A 13 28.22 32.65 -47.68
C ILE A 13 27.62 33.70 -46.77
N GLY A 14 26.39 34.13 -47.09
CA GLY A 14 25.56 34.80 -46.12
C GLY A 14 25.48 33.85 -44.94
N CYS A 15 26.15 34.20 -43.83
CA CYS A 15 25.84 33.58 -42.55
C CYS A 15 24.41 34.03 -42.25
N THR A 16 23.43 33.23 -42.67
CA THR A 16 22.05 33.40 -42.23
C THR A 16 22.08 33.20 -40.73
N VAL A 17 22.04 34.31 -39.98
CA VAL A 17 21.84 34.26 -38.55
C VAL A 17 20.47 33.62 -38.34
N PRO A 18 20.39 32.43 -37.70
CA PRO A 18 19.10 31.82 -37.45
C PRO A 18 18.21 32.79 -36.68
N GLU A 19 16.93 32.85 -37.04
CA GLU A 19 15.96 33.64 -36.29
C GLU A 19 15.98 33.22 -34.82
N THR A 20 15.78 34.17 -33.91
CA THR A 20 15.92 33.95 -32.45
C THR A 20 15.12 32.75 -31.97
N ASP A 21 13.96 32.49 -32.58
CA ASP A 21 13.08 31.38 -32.24
C ASP A 21 13.65 30.00 -32.62
N GLN A 22 14.43 29.91 -33.71
CA GLN A 22 15.09 28.66 -34.09
C GLN A 22 16.19 28.28 -33.11
N VAL A 23 16.98 29.26 -32.65
CA VAL A 23 18.02 29.04 -31.64
C VAL A 23 17.40 28.63 -30.30
N LEU A 24 16.25 29.21 -29.95
CA LEU A 24 15.50 28.83 -28.75
C LEU A 24 14.97 27.40 -28.85
N LEU A 25 14.40 27.01 -29.99
CA LEU A 25 13.92 25.65 -30.21
C LEU A 25 15.05 24.62 -30.17
N GLU A 26 16.18 24.87 -30.82
CA GLU A 26 17.34 23.96 -30.79
C GLU A 26 17.83 23.72 -29.36
N ARG A 27 18.00 24.78 -28.57
CA ARG A 27 18.36 24.67 -27.16
C ARG A 27 17.31 23.93 -26.36
N PHE A 28 16.03 24.24 -26.58
CA PHE A 28 14.91 23.58 -25.91
C PHE A 28 14.88 22.06 -26.21
N CYS A 29 15.16 21.67 -27.45
CA CYS A 29 15.26 20.28 -27.88
C CYS A 29 16.45 19.53 -27.30
N GLU A 30 17.55 20.22 -26.98
CA GLU A 30 18.67 19.65 -26.21
C GLU A 30 18.35 19.49 -24.71
N GLY A 31 17.11 19.79 -24.29
CA GLY A 31 16.72 19.79 -22.88
C GLY A 31 17.22 21.02 -22.12
N ARG A 32 17.65 22.06 -22.84
CA ARG A 32 18.14 23.32 -22.27
C ARG A 32 17.09 24.41 -22.49
N GLY A 33 16.12 24.45 -21.60
CA GLY A 33 15.17 25.55 -21.55
C GLY A 33 15.83 26.89 -21.24
N PRO A 34 15.07 28.01 -21.35
CA PRO A 34 15.50 29.29 -20.80
C PRO A 34 15.75 29.20 -19.29
N GLN A 35 15.12 28.23 -18.62
CA GLN A 35 15.33 27.88 -17.22
C GLN A 35 15.52 26.36 -17.07
N ALA A 36 15.88 25.90 -15.87
CA ALA A 36 15.91 24.49 -15.54
C ALA A 36 14.52 23.87 -15.71
N LEU A 37 14.47 22.68 -16.28
CA LEU A 37 13.24 21.95 -16.55
C LEU A 37 13.11 20.81 -15.53
N ASP A 38 11.90 20.63 -15.01
CA ASP A 38 11.53 19.55 -14.09
C ASP A 38 11.12 18.28 -14.83
N GLY A 39 10.68 18.43 -16.08
CA GLY A 39 10.27 17.31 -16.92
C GLY A 39 10.33 17.63 -18.40
N VAL A 40 10.41 16.57 -19.21
CA VAL A 40 10.33 16.65 -20.67
C VAL A 40 9.34 15.61 -21.18
N LEU A 41 8.38 16.04 -21.98
CA LEU A 41 7.46 15.21 -22.76
C LEU A 41 7.87 15.29 -24.23
N ARG A 42 8.22 14.16 -24.84
CA ARG A 42 8.45 14.10 -26.28
C ARG A 42 7.34 13.29 -26.94
N ALA A 43 6.63 13.91 -27.88
CA ALA A 43 5.53 13.26 -28.59
C ALA A 43 5.99 12.05 -29.44
N ASP A 44 7.26 12.03 -29.83
CA ASP A 44 8.00 10.85 -30.30
C ASP A 44 9.50 11.03 -29.97
N PRO A 45 10.33 9.97 -30.07
CA PRO A 45 11.75 10.04 -29.68
C PRO A 45 12.56 11.14 -30.39
N SER A 46 12.18 11.51 -31.61
CA SER A 46 12.84 12.51 -32.45
C SER A 46 12.17 13.89 -32.44
N ALA A 47 11.08 14.05 -31.68
CA ALA A 47 10.27 15.26 -31.71
C ALA A 47 11.08 16.51 -31.35
N CYS A 48 11.14 17.44 -32.30
CA CYS A 48 11.81 18.75 -32.19
C CYS A 48 11.29 19.75 -33.24
N ASP A 49 10.09 19.57 -33.77
CA ASP A 49 9.55 20.51 -34.76
C ASP A 49 8.97 21.76 -34.11
N ARG A 50 8.44 21.61 -32.89
CA ARG A 50 7.78 22.66 -32.10
C ARG A 50 8.00 22.41 -30.61
N GLY A 51 8.09 23.47 -29.82
CA GLY A 51 8.25 23.41 -28.38
C GLY A 51 7.09 24.10 -27.64
N LEU A 52 6.71 23.59 -26.48
CA LEU A 52 5.87 24.30 -25.52
C LEU A 52 6.55 24.24 -24.15
N GLU A 53 6.87 25.40 -23.59
CA GLU A 53 7.27 25.52 -22.19
C GLU A 53 6.02 25.68 -21.33
N LEU A 54 5.71 24.65 -20.56
CA LEU A 54 4.56 24.60 -19.67
C LEU A 54 5.01 24.91 -18.25
N THR A 55 4.52 26.02 -17.70
CA THR A 55 4.71 26.40 -16.30
C THR A 55 3.51 25.92 -15.49
N LEU A 56 3.72 24.96 -14.62
CA LEU A 56 2.73 24.42 -13.71
C LEU A 56 2.87 25.10 -12.35
N GLN A 57 1.81 25.72 -11.88
CA GLN A 57 1.77 26.43 -10.61
C GLN A 57 0.87 25.66 -9.65
N PRO A 58 1.43 24.93 -8.68
CA PRO A 58 0.65 24.42 -7.56
C PRO A 58 0.06 25.59 -6.76
N VAL A 59 -1.20 25.49 -6.36
CA VAL A 59 -1.90 26.49 -5.54
C VAL A 59 -2.63 25.76 -4.43
N GLY A 60 -2.27 26.04 -3.18
CA GLY A 60 -2.92 25.47 -1.99
C GLY A 60 -2.52 24.04 -1.63
N PHE A 61 -1.67 23.39 -2.43
CA PHE A 61 -1.21 22.02 -2.24
C PHE A 61 0.10 21.78 -3.01
N ASN A 62 0.99 20.94 -2.49
CA ASN A 62 2.21 20.51 -3.17
C ASN A 62 2.09 19.07 -3.69
N PRO A 63 1.89 18.85 -5.00
CA PRO A 63 1.81 17.50 -5.55
C PRO A 63 3.09 16.71 -5.28
N GLY A 64 2.95 15.42 -4.96
CA GLY A 64 4.02 14.44 -5.01
C GLY A 64 4.29 13.95 -6.43
N CYS A 65 3.28 13.96 -7.29
CA CYS A 65 3.41 13.58 -8.69
C CYS A 65 2.51 14.41 -9.60
N ILE A 66 3.01 14.73 -10.80
CA ILE A 66 2.22 15.34 -11.87
C ILE A 66 2.37 14.51 -13.13
N ARG A 67 1.24 14.16 -13.74
CA ARG A 67 1.20 13.49 -15.05
C ARG A 67 0.82 14.51 -16.12
N VAL A 68 1.72 14.72 -17.07
CA VAL A 68 1.47 15.55 -18.25
C VAL A 68 1.22 14.63 -19.44
N THR A 69 0.02 14.69 -20.01
CA THR A 69 -0.42 13.82 -21.08
C THR A 69 -0.81 14.65 -22.29
N LEU A 70 -0.23 14.31 -23.44
CA LEU A 70 -0.65 14.78 -24.76
C LEU A 70 -1.52 13.70 -25.39
N ARG A 71 -2.73 14.07 -25.82
CA ARG A 71 -3.60 13.17 -26.59
C ARG A 71 -4.26 13.85 -27.76
N THR A 72 -4.57 13.10 -28.81
CA THR A 72 -5.48 13.56 -29.86
C THR A 72 -6.90 13.66 -29.31
N GLN A 73 -7.73 14.56 -29.86
CA GLN A 73 -9.11 14.73 -29.38
C GLN A 73 -9.96 13.45 -29.51
N ASP A 74 -9.66 12.59 -30.47
CA ASP A 74 -10.27 11.28 -30.66
C ASP A 74 -9.67 10.18 -29.77
N GLY A 75 -8.62 10.49 -28.99
CA GLY A 75 -7.93 9.57 -28.08
C GLY A 75 -7.06 8.50 -28.75
N THR A 76 -6.94 8.50 -30.08
CA THR A 76 -6.22 7.46 -30.84
C THR A 76 -4.72 7.46 -30.59
N ARG A 77 -4.14 8.61 -30.21
CA ARG A 77 -2.73 8.74 -29.82
C ARG A 77 -2.65 9.41 -28.47
N THR A 78 -1.85 8.82 -27.59
CA THR A 78 -1.59 9.35 -26.25
C THR A 78 -0.13 9.13 -25.91
N VAL A 79 0.52 10.18 -25.40
CA VAL A 79 1.88 10.12 -24.85
C VAL A 79 1.89 10.89 -23.55
N SER A 80 2.54 10.36 -22.54
CA SER A 80 2.62 10.99 -21.23
C SER A 80 4.04 10.98 -20.69
N THR A 81 4.28 11.90 -19.76
CA THR A 81 5.50 11.94 -18.95
C THR A 81 5.08 12.19 -17.51
N LEU A 82 5.92 11.75 -16.59
CA LEU A 82 5.75 11.98 -15.16
C LEU A 82 6.75 13.04 -14.73
N VAL A 83 6.29 13.97 -13.93
CA VAL A 83 7.09 15.01 -13.30
C VAL A 83 7.00 14.76 -11.82
N LEU A 84 8.16 14.56 -11.19
CA LEU A 84 8.23 14.46 -9.75
C LEU A 84 7.79 15.80 -9.18
N GLY A 85 6.81 15.75 -8.29
CA GLY A 85 6.40 16.90 -7.54
C GLY A 85 7.43 17.25 -6.46
N ARG A 86 7.12 18.27 -5.67
CA ARG A 86 8.02 18.76 -4.62
C ARG A 86 7.25 18.97 -3.33
N GLN A 87 6.98 17.88 -2.62
CA GLN A 87 6.20 17.91 -1.37
C GLN A 87 6.86 18.78 -0.30
N GLU A 88 8.20 18.72 -0.20
CA GLU A 88 8.98 19.51 0.75
C GLU A 88 9.34 20.94 0.28
N ALA A 89 8.97 21.33 -0.95
CA ALA A 89 9.24 22.69 -1.41
C ALA A 89 8.29 23.70 -0.75
N GLN A 90 8.68 24.97 -0.69
CA GLN A 90 7.72 26.00 -0.28
C GLN A 90 6.47 25.93 -1.17
N PRO A 91 5.26 25.97 -0.57
CA PRO A 91 4.03 25.92 -1.33
C PRO A 91 4.03 26.89 -2.51
N GLY A 92 3.79 26.34 -3.71
CA GLY A 92 3.66 27.15 -4.92
C GLY A 92 4.97 27.51 -5.63
N GLU A 93 6.04 26.73 -5.48
CA GLU A 93 7.12 26.81 -6.47
C GLU A 93 6.64 26.24 -7.81
N PRO A 94 6.75 26.98 -8.93
CA PRO A 94 6.28 26.50 -10.20
C PRO A 94 7.21 25.42 -10.78
N LEU A 95 6.62 24.37 -11.34
CA LEU A 95 7.33 23.36 -12.12
C LEU A 95 7.34 23.73 -13.60
N ARG A 96 8.41 23.39 -14.30
CA ARG A 96 8.58 23.69 -15.72
C ARG A 96 8.74 22.41 -16.51
N VAL A 97 7.82 22.20 -17.45
CA VAL A 97 7.81 21.01 -18.30
C VAL A 97 8.01 21.44 -19.74
N ALA A 98 8.98 20.85 -20.41
CA ALA A 98 9.13 21.01 -21.84
C ALA A 98 8.29 19.98 -22.57
N VAL A 99 7.43 20.43 -23.48
CA VAL A 99 6.75 19.54 -24.42
C VAL A 99 7.32 19.75 -25.81
N LEU A 100 7.79 18.67 -26.42
CA LEU A 100 8.36 18.64 -27.76
C LEU A 100 7.43 17.87 -28.68
N LEU A 101 7.01 18.53 -29.76
CA LEU A 101 6.07 17.98 -30.72
C LEU A 101 6.77 17.74 -32.03
N ALA A 102 6.45 16.61 -32.66
CA ALA A 102 6.80 16.38 -34.04
C ALA A 102 5.71 16.88 -34.97
N ASP A 103 6.06 17.02 -36.23
CA ASP A 103 5.18 17.40 -37.32
C ASP A 103 4.08 16.36 -37.61
N THR A 104 4.20 15.15 -37.05
CA THR A 104 3.18 14.08 -37.12
C THR A 104 2.01 14.30 -36.17
N TRP A 105 2.17 15.17 -35.16
CA TRP A 105 1.16 15.58 -34.20
C TRP A 105 0.51 16.90 -34.64
N ARG A 106 -0.21 16.86 -35.77
CA ARG A 106 -0.98 18.00 -36.33
C ARG A 106 -2.47 17.87 -35.97
N GLY A 107 -3.16 19.00 -35.84
CA GLY A 107 -4.59 19.06 -35.55
C GLY A 107 -4.92 19.33 -34.08
N ASP A 108 -6.18 19.11 -33.70
CA ASP A 108 -6.69 19.36 -32.34
C ASP A 108 -6.14 18.32 -31.36
N VAL A 109 -5.14 18.75 -30.59
CA VAL A 109 -4.53 17.98 -29.51
C VAL A 109 -4.90 18.61 -28.17
N LEU A 110 -5.11 17.77 -27.17
CA LEU A 110 -5.43 18.17 -25.81
C LEU A 110 -4.28 17.80 -24.89
N PHE A 111 -3.85 18.77 -24.10
CA PHE A 111 -3.01 18.51 -22.94
C PHE A 111 -3.88 18.26 -21.72
N HIS A 112 -3.64 17.15 -21.05
CA HIS A 112 -4.15 16.86 -19.73
C HIS A 112 -3.00 16.99 -18.75
N VAL A 113 -3.20 17.77 -17.70
CA VAL A 113 -2.26 17.88 -16.60
C VAL A 113 -3.00 17.47 -15.35
N ASP A 114 -2.56 16.37 -14.75
CA ASP A 114 -3.16 15.78 -13.57
C ASP A 114 -2.14 15.85 -12.43
N ALA A 115 -2.57 16.33 -11.26
CA ALA A 115 -1.77 16.40 -10.04
C ALA A 115 -2.28 15.38 -9.01
N PHE A 116 -1.36 14.75 -8.30
CA PHE A 116 -1.63 13.67 -7.35
C PHE A 116 -0.94 13.94 -6.01
N GLU A 117 -1.52 13.42 -4.94
CA GLU A 117 -1.02 13.56 -3.55
C GLU A 117 0.41 13.03 -3.44
N GLN A 118 0.61 11.74 -3.73
CA GLN A 118 1.87 11.04 -3.55
C GLN A 118 2.41 10.49 -4.89
N THR A 119 1.72 9.50 -5.46
CA THR A 119 2.09 8.84 -6.72
C THR A 119 1.05 9.07 -7.81
N CYS A 120 1.44 8.95 -9.08
CA CYS A 120 0.54 9.17 -10.23
C CYS A 120 -0.38 7.99 -10.56
N ASP A 121 -0.58 7.05 -9.62
CA ASP A 121 -1.33 5.82 -9.83
C ASP A 121 -2.74 5.85 -9.21
N THR A 122 -3.07 6.93 -8.51
CA THR A 122 -4.36 7.15 -7.86
C THR A 122 -5.24 8.12 -8.66
N ALA A 123 -6.37 8.54 -8.08
CA ALA A 123 -7.17 9.62 -8.65
C ALA A 123 -6.44 10.97 -8.48
N PRO A 124 -6.46 11.85 -9.49
CA PRO A 124 -5.87 13.17 -9.34
C PRO A 124 -6.74 14.07 -8.47
N VAL A 125 -6.08 14.90 -7.66
CA VAL A 125 -6.72 15.91 -6.80
C VAL A 125 -6.92 17.25 -7.54
N ALA A 126 -6.17 17.47 -8.62
CA ALA A 126 -6.41 18.58 -9.54
C ALA A 126 -6.13 18.15 -10.98
N SER A 127 -7.01 18.55 -11.91
CA SER A 127 -6.87 18.29 -13.34
C SER A 127 -7.11 19.55 -14.15
N GLN A 128 -6.26 19.79 -15.15
CA GLN A 128 -6.39 20.88 -16.11
C GLN A 128 -6.32 20.36 -17.53
N VAL A 129 -7.07 21.00 -18.43
CA VAL A 129 -7.07 20.67 -19.87
C VAL A 129 -6.76 21.91 -20.69
N LEU A 130 -5.75 21.82 -21.56
CA LEU A 130 -5.44 22.88 -22.52
C LEU A 130 -5.64 22.41 -23.96
N PRO A 131 -6.42 23.15 -24.77
CA PRO A 131 -6.52 22.91 -26.21
C PRO A 131 -5.42 23.59 -27.03
N ALA A 132 -4.59 24.46 -26.42
CA ALA A 132 -3.70 25.35 -27.13
C ALA A 132 -2.26 24.81 -27.20
N VAL A 133 -1.85 24.46 -28.41
CA VAL A 133 -0.51 23.96 -28.71
C VAL A 133 0.08 24.79 -29.85
N PRO A 134 1.38 25.14 -29.85
CA PRO A 134 1.97 25.94 -30.92
C PRO A 134 1.66 25.37 -32.31
N THR A 135 1.08 26.21 -33.17
CA THR A 135 0.64 25.83 -34.51
C THR A 135 1.79 25.83 -35.51
N ASP A 136 2.79 26.69 -35.29
CA ASP A 136 3.80 27.00 -36.30
C ASP A 136 5.11 26.27 -36.01
N LYS A 137 5.63 25.58 -37.04
CA LYS A 137 6.91 24.87 -36.98
C LYS A 137 8.06 25.85 -36.70
N GLY A 138 9.01 25.43 -35.87
CA GLY A 138 10.17 26.24 -35.51
C GLY A 138 9.96 27.15 -34.29
N GLN A 139 8.76 27.21 -33.72
CA GLN A 139 8.44 28.07 -32.59
C GLN A 139 8.37 27.31 -31.26
N VAL A 140 8.65 28.07 -30.19
CA VAL A 140 8.40 27.66 -28.81
C VAL A 140 7.29 28.54 -28.24
N ALA A 141 6.15 27.96 -27.87
CA ALA A 141 5.11 28.68 -27.13
C ALA A 141 5.31 28.54 -25.61
N GLN A 142 4.64 29.38 -24.84
CA GLN A 142 4.60 29.30 -23.39
C GLN A 142 3.15 29.21 -22.91
N ALA A 143 2.90 28.35 -21.93
CA ALA A 143 1.62 28.26 -21.25
C ALA A 143 1.83 28.17 -19.74
N ARG A 144 0.85 28.67 -18.99
CA ARG A 144 0.82 28.56 -17.53
C ARG A 144 -0.49 27.92 -17.10
N LEU A 145 -0.40 27.00 -16.14
CA LEU A 145 -1.53 26.31 -15.55
C LEU A 145 -1.46 26.38 -14.05
N ASP A 146 -2.58 26.71 -13.43
CA ASP A 146 -2.73 26.63 -11.98
C ASP A 146 -3.38 25.27 -11.64
N LEU A 147 -2.70 24.51 -10.80
CA LEU A 147 -3.15 23.22 -10.27
C LEU A 147 -3.60 23.48 -8.84
N THR A 148 -4.90 23.69 -8.66
CA THR A 148 -5.49 24.09 -7.39
C THR A 148 -6.07 22.88 -6.67
N ALA A 149 -5.56 22.64 -5.47
CA ALA A 149 -6.16 21.77 -4.47
C ALA A 149 -5.97 22.43 -3.09
N GLU A 150 -6.54 21.85 -2.03
CA GLU A 150 -6.46 22.43 -0.68
C GLU A 150 -5.94 21.39 0.30
N ASP A 151 -4.82 21.74 0.92
CA ASP A 151 -4.09 21.01 1.96
C ASP A 151 -3.80 22.04 3.06
N LEU A 152 -4.67 22.06 4.07
CA LEU A 152 -4.74 23.12 5.07
C LEU A 152 -3.70 22.97 6.18
N ASP A 153 -3.34 21.73 6.52
CA ASP A 153 -2.36 21.42 7.56
C ASP A 153 -0.96 21.08 7.02
N GLN A 154 -0.82 20.96 5.69
CA GLN A 154 0.43 20.86 4.96
C GLN A 154 1.15 19.53 5.13
N ASP A 155 0.41 18.43 5.25
CA ASP A 155 0.97 17.07 5.29
C ASP A 155 1.16 16.42 3.90
N GLY A 156 0.72 17.11 2.84
CA GLY A 156 0.84 16.63 1.47
C GLY A 156 -0.31 15.72 1.03
N PHE A 157 -1.40 15.70 1.79
CA PHE A 157 -2.68 15.12 1.40
C PHE A 157 -3.74 16.21 1.31
N VAL A 158 -4.74 15.98 0.46
CA VAL A 158 -5.83 16.92 0.23
C VAL A 158 -7.05 16.40 0.96
N SER A 159 -7.85 17.31 1.52
CA SER A 159 -9.10 16.92 2.18
C SER A 159 -9.97 15.98 1.34
N ALA A 160 -10.42 14.89 1.95
CA ALA A 160 -11.38 13.95 1.40
C ALA A 160 -12.68 14.64 0.97
N ALA A 161 -13.10 15.70 1.67
CA ALA A 161 -14.26 16.51 1.30
C ALA A 161 -14.09 17.24 -0.05
N ARG A 162 -12.84 17.40 -0.52
CA ARG A 162 -12.47 18.05 -1.78
C ARG A 162 -11.87 17.08 -2.80
N GLY A 163 -12.00 15.77 -2.57
CA GLY A 163 -11.58 14.75 -3.52
C GLY A 163 -10.15 14.25 -3.36
N GLY A 164 -9.47 14.62 -2.27
CA GLY A 164 -8.24 13.95 -1.83
C GLY A 164 -8.54 12.77 -0.90
N THR A 165 -7.56 12.41 -0.08
CA THR A 165 -7.62 11.22 0.79
C THR A 165 -7.50 11.51 2.29
N ASP A 166 -7.26 12.75 2.69
CA ASP A 166 -7.12 13.11 4.09
C ASP A 166 -8.47 13.35 4.81
N CYS A 167 -8.64 12.69 5.94
CA CYS A 167 -9.85 12.67 6.75
C CYS A 167 -9.91 13.79 7.81
N ASP A 168 -8.78 14.42 8.16
CA ASP A 168 -8.70 15.56 9.07
C ASP A 168 -7.67 16.60 8.61
N ASP A 169 -8.07 17.39 7.60
CA ASP A 169 -7.35 18.51 6.97
C ASP A 169 -7.15 19.72 7.91
N ALA A 170 -7.03 19.48 9.20
CA ALA A 170 -6.65 20.47 10.20
C ALA A 170 -5.54 19.93 11.11
N ASN A 171 -5.08 18.70 10.91
CA ASN A 171 -4.13 18.01 11.73
C ASN A 171 -3.19 17.12 10.89
N ALA A 172 -2.03 17.67 10.55
CA ALA A 172 -0.97 17.02 9.76
C ALA A 172 -0.39 15.70 10.32
N ALA A 173 -0.86 15.22 11.47
CA ALA A 173 -0.54 13.89 11.99
C ALA A 173 -1.58 12.83 11.62
N ILE A 174 -2.73 13.25 11.08
CA ILE A 174 -3.84 12.41 10.65
C ILE A 174 -3.88 12.45 9.14
N HIS A 175 -3.42 11.38 8.51
CA HIS A 175 -3.39 11.29 7.05
C HIS A 175 -3.13 9.87 6.58
N PRO A 176 -3.42 9.55 5.31
CA PRO A 176 -3.07 8.27 4.72
C PRO A 176 -1.61 7.88 4.95
N GLY A 177 -1.42 6.68 5.47
CA GLY A 177 -0.10 6.12 5.77
C GLY A 177 0.50 6.54 7.11
N ALA A 178 -0.20 7.34 7.93
CA ALA A 178 0.14 7.50 9.34
C ALA A 178 0.01 6.17 10.10
N VAL A 179 0.55 6.10 11.32
CA VAL A 179 0.45 4.91 12.17
C VAL A 179 -0.83 4.98 12.98
N GLU A 180 -1.77 4.08 12.68
CA GLU A 180 -3.02 3.96 13.43
C GLU A 180 -2.77 3.44 14.86
N ARG A 181 -3.35 4.13 15.84
CA ARG A 181 -3.29 3.79 17.27
C ARG A 181 -4.66 3.77 17.88
N CYS A 182 -4.82 2.95 18.92
CA CYS A 182 -6.01 2.92 19.77
C CYS A 182 -6.19 4.19 20.63
N ASN A 183 -6.45 5.33 20.00
CA ASN A 183 -6.55 6.65 20.63
C ASN A 183 -7.94 7.30 20.48
N GLY A 184 -8.86 6.66 19.75
CA GLY A 184 -10.21 7.12 19.44
C GLY A 184 -10.34 7.93 18.14
N VAL A 185 -9.29 7.96 17.32
CA VAL A 185 -9.15 8.75 16.10
C VAL A 185 -8.60 7.84 14.99
N ASP A 186 -9.20 7.94 13.80
CA ASP A 186 -8.68 7.33 12.58
C ASP A 186 -7.46 8.15 12.11
N ASP A 187 -6.28 7.86 12.68
CA ASP A 187 -5.03 8.57 12.43
C ASP A 187 -4.57 8.36 10.98
N ASN A 188 -4.85 7.22 10.37
CA ASN A 188 -4.35 6.90 9.03
C ASN A 188 -5.40 7.02 7.92
N CYS A 189 -6.62 7.44 8.26
CA CYS A 189 -7.76 7.59 7.35
C CYS A 189 -8.19 6.30 6.64
N VAL A 190 -7.89 5.13 7.22
CA VAL A 190 -8.17 3.81 6.65
C VAL A 190 -8.84 2.93 7.69
N ASP A 191 -10.05 2.45 7.39
CA ASP A 191 -10.78 1.46 8.20
C ASP A 191 -11.06 1.86 9.68
N GLY A 192 -10.77 3.11 10.07
CA GLY A 192 -10.82 3.57 11.46
C GLY A 192 -9.91 2.74 12.37
N GLU A 193 -10.27 2.65 13.64
CA GLU A 193 -9.53 1.94 14.70
C GLU A 193 -9.32 0.41 14.51
N ARG A 194 -9.69 -0.16 13.36
CA ARG A 194 -9.63 -1.61 13.12
C ARG A 194 -8.24 -2.11 12.74
N ASP A 195 -7.42 -1.26 12.13
CA ASP A 195 -6.06 -1.58 11.70
C ASP A 195 -5.00 -1.01 12.66
N ALA A 196 -5.42 -0.48 13.80
CA ALA A 196 -4.56 -0.01 14.88
C ALA A 196 -3.48 -1.02 15.25
N VAL A 197 -2.22 -0.58 15.17
CA VAL A 197 -1.08 -1.49 15.35
C VAL A 197 -0.93 -1.96 16.80
N ASP A 198 -1.40 -1.15 17.75
CA ASP A 198 -1.38 -1.40 19.19
C ASP A 198 -2.70 -1.96 19.75
N ALA A 199 -3.62 -2.40 18.87
CA ALA A 199 -4.86 -3.06 19.29
C ALA A 199 -4.57 -4.29 20.18
N PRO A 200 -5.10 -4.34 21.42
CA PRO A 200 -5.00 -5.50 22.28
C PRO A 200 -5.79 -6.67 21.70
N THR A 201 -5.43 -7.87 22.16
CA THR A 201 -6.18 -9.09 21.85
C THR A 201 -7.23 -9.33 22.94
N TRP A 202 -8.47 -9.52 22.51
CA TRP A 202 -9.59 -9.99 23.32
C TRP A 202 -9.93 -11.42 22.90
N TYR A 203 -10.70 -12.13 23.73
CA TYR A 203 -11.11 -13.50 23.49
C TYR A 203 -12.63 -13.57 23.49
N ALA A 204 -13.21 -13.82 22.32
CA ALA A 204 -14.65 -13.98 22.19
C ALA A 204 -15.12 -15.26 22.90
N ASP A 205 -16.34 -15.19 23.40
CA ASP A 205 -17.13 -16.31 23.94
C ASP A 205 -18.13 -16.73 22.87
N THR A 206 -17.73 -17.69 22.06
CA THR A 206 -18.42 -18.11 20.85
C THR A 206 -19.53 -19.11 21.16
N ASP A 207 -19.39 -19.92 22.21
CA ASP A 207 -20.37 -20.94 22.61
C ASP A 207 -21.26 -20.55 23.80
N LEU A 208 -21.00 -19.39 24.40
CA LEU A 208 -21.79 -18.69 25.40
C LEU A 208 -21.79 -19.36 26.78
N ASP A 209 -20.64 -19.89 27.21
CA ASP A 209 -20.46 -20.44 28.55
C ASP A 209 -19.87 -19.45 29.58
N GLY A 210 -19.46 -18.26 29.13
CA GLY A 210 -18.90 -17.21 29.96
C GLY A 210 -17.38 -17.17 29.98
N HIS A 211 -16.70 -17.98 29.17
CA HIS A 211 -15.25 -18.00 29.04
C HIS A 211 -14.82 -17.62 27.61
N GLY A 212 -13.60 -17.09 27.47
CA GLY A 212 -13.13 -16.56 26.19
C GLY A 212 -12.03 -17.43 25.58
N GLY A 213 -12.19 -17.85 24.32
CA GLY A 213 -11.17 -18.68 23.65
C GLY A 213 -10.72 -18.20 22.27
N THR A 214 -11.60 -17.63 21.44
CA THR A 214 -11.27 -17.19 20.07
C THR A 214 -10.66 -15.78 20.08
N PRO A 215 -9.40 -15.60 19.63
CA PRO A 215 -8.74 -14.29 19.67
C PRO A 215 -9.32 -13.32 18.63
N VAL A 216 -9.55 -12.08 19.06
CA VAL A 216 -10.02 -10.94 18.24
C VAL A 216 -9.20 -9.71 18.62
N ARG A 217 -8.60 -9.01 17.65
CA ARG A 217 -7.91 -7.73 17.90
C ARG A 217 -8.90 -6.58 17.80
N ALA A 218 -8.93 -5.72 18.82
CA ALA A 218 -9.76 -4.51 18.82
C ALA A 218 -9.28 -3.52 19.89
N CYS A 219 -9.38 -2.22 19.63
CA CYS A 219 -9.04 -1.17 20.61
C CYS A 219 -9.93 -1.17 21.84
N VAL A 220 -11.20 -1.52 21.66
CA VAL A 220 -12.18 -1.67 22.73
C VAL A 220 -12.65 -3.12 22.76
N ALA A 221 -12.84 -3.66 23.96
CA ALA A 221 -13.38 -5.00 24.15
C ALA A 221 -14.67 -5.19 23.34
N PRO A 222 -14.71 -6.14 22.38
CA PRO A 222 -15.96 -6.53 21.76
C PRO A 222 -16.97 -6.98 22.81
N ALA A 223 -18.26 -6.76 22.55
CA ALA A 223 -19.30 -7.21 23.46
C ALA A 223 -19.23 -8.74 23.64
N GLY A 224 -19.15 -9.20 24.89
CA GLY A 224 -19.01 -10.62 25.21
C GLY A 224 -17.60 -11.18 25.05
N ALA A 225 -16.58 -10.33 24.87
CA ALA A 225 -15.18 -10.77 24.84
C ALA A 225 -14.45 -10.48 26.16
N TYR A 226 -13.47 -11.31 26.47
CA TYR A 226 -12.69 -11.30 27.69
C TYR A 226 -11.22 -10.94 27.43
N ALA A 227 -10.53 -10.43 28.45
CA ALA A 227 -9.11 -10.03 28.34
C ALA A 227 -8.13 -11.22 28.45
N VAL A 228 -8.63 -12.38 28.87
CA VAL A 228 -7.85 -13.58 29.14
C VAL A 228 -8.40 -14.72 28.29
N ARG A 229 -7.50 -15.57 27.80
CA ARG A 229 -7.85 -16.82 27.14
C ARG A 229 -7.88 -17.93 28.16
N ASP A 230 -9.04 -18.20 28.72
CA ASP A 230 -9.23 -19.26 29.70
C ASP A 230 -10.01 -20.45 29.15
N ASP A 231 -10.72 -20.28 28.03
CA ASP A 231 -11.40 -21.38 27.34
C ASP A 231 -10.47 -22.14 26.37
N CYS A 232 -10.39 -23.45 26.59
CA CYS A 232 -9.62 -24.38 25.78
C CYS A 232 -10.37 -24.90 24.52
N ASP A 233 -11.70 -24.89 24.49
CA ASP A 233 -12.55 -25.21 23.32
C ASP A 233 -13.80 -24.31 23.22
N ASP A 234 -13.58 -23.09 22.71
CA ASP A 234 -14.58 -22.04 22.43
C ASP A 234 -15.54 -22.36 21.27
N ARG A 235 -15.91 -23.64 21.15
CA ARG A 235 -17.00 -24.12 20.29
C ARG A 235 -17.90 -25.09 21.06
N ASN A 236 -17.58 -25.37 22.31
CA ASN A 236 -18.24 -26.35 23.14
C ASN A 236 -18.40 -25.84 24.58
N ARG A 237 -19.58 -25.29 24.88
CA ARG A 237 -20.01 -24.79 26.20
C ARG A 237 -19.86 -25.74 27.41
N LEU A 238 -19.46 -26.98 27.17
CA LEU A 238 -19.23 -28.01 28.19
C LEU A 238 -17.73 -28.20 28.46
N VAL A 239 -16.86 -27.42 27.82
CA VAL A 239 -15.41 -27.47 27.95
C VAL A 239 -14.94 -26.07 28.32
N HIS A 240 -14.74 -25.82 29.62
CA HIS A 240 -14.34 -24.50 30.13
C HIS A 240 -13.81 -24.56 31.57
N PRO A 241 -13.08 -23.54 32.03
CA PRO A 241 -12.60 -23.44 33.41
C PRO A 241 -13.63 -23.82 34.48
N GLY A 242 -13.28 -24.81 35.30
CA GLY A 242 -14.10 -25.24 36.42
C GLY A 242 -15.30 -26.12 36.06
N GLN A 243 -15.36 -26.63 34.82
CA GLN A 243 -16.25 -27.75 34.50
C GLN A 243 -15.93 -29.00 35.31
N ALA A 244 -16.92 -29.88 35.41
CA ALA A 244 -16.74 -31.16 36.06
C ALA A 244 -16.31 -32.23 35.05
N GLU A 245 -15.14 -32.83 35.30
CA GLU A 245 -14.62 -34.05 34.65
C GLU A 245 -15.52 -35.26 34.92
N SER A 246 -16.68 -35.27 34.26
CA SER A 246 -17.72 -36.29 34.44
C SER A 246 -17.62 -37.39 33.40
N LEU A 247 -16.81 -37.17 32.36
CA LEU A 247 -16.55 -38.10 31.29
C LEU A 247 -15.07 -38.48 31.30
N CYS A 248 -14.81 -39.76 31.04
CA CYS A 248 -13.51 -40.29 30.69
C CYS A 248 -13.51 -40.42 29.17
N ASP A 249 -13.30 -39.31 28.47
CA ASP A 249 -13.34 -39.26 26.99
C ASP A 249 -12.02 -38.77 26.38
N GLY A 250 -11.00 -38.55 27.21
CA GLY A 250 -9.69 -38.09 26.80
C GLY A 250 -9.63 -36.60 26.49
N LYS A 251 -10.62 -35.81 26.92
CA LYS A 251 -10.58 -34.35 26.89
C LYS A 251 -10.39 -33.79 28.28
N ASP A 252 -9.78 -32.61 28.32
CA ASP A 252 -9.77 -31.73 29.47
C ASP A 252 -11.03 -30.86 29.35
N ASP A 253 -12.11 -31.29 30.00
CA ASP A 253 -13.39 -30.56 30.00
C ASP A 253 -13.29 -29.32 30.90
N ASN A 254 -12.37 -29.28 31.85
CA ASN A 254 -12.28 -28.22 32.86
C ASN A 254 -11.19 -27.16 32.58
N CYS A 255 -10.42 -27.33 31.51
CA CYS A 255 -9.32 -26.50 31.05
C CYS A 255 -8.20 -26.24 32.08
N ASP A 256 -7.92 -27.18 33.00
CA ASP A 256 -6.86 -27.05 34.00
C ASP A 256 -5.51 -27.68 33.57
N GLY A 257 -5.51 -28.41 32.44
CA GLY A 257 -4.36 -29.04 31.84
C GLY A 257 -4.16 -30.52 32.22
N ASP A 258 -4.93 -31.05 33.16
CA ASP A 258 -5.06 -32.48 33.38
C ASP A 258 -6.24 -33.04 32.54
N VAL A 259 -6.28 -34.36 32.33
CA VAL A 259 -7.28 -35.01 31.49
C VAL A 259 -7.90 -36.19 32.25
N ASP A 260 -9.22 -36.29 32.24
CA ASP A 260 -10.01 -37.34 32.87
C ASP A 260 -9.71 -37.49 34.38
N GLU A 261 -9.62 -36.39 35.12
CA GLU A 261 -9.29 -36.41 36.55
C GLU A 261 -10.39 -37.09 37.37
N GLY A 262 -9.96 -37.83 38.41
CA GLY A 262 -10.87 -38.67 39.19
C GLY A 262 -11.17 -40.05 38.58
N PHE A 263 -10.82 -40.29 37.31
CA PHE A 263 -10.90 -41.61 36.68
C PHE A 263 -9.67 -42.49 36.92
N ASN A 264 -8.57 -41.92 37.44
CA ASN A 264 -7.29 -42.62 37.69
C ASN A 264 -6.72 -43.27 36.42
N VAL A 265 -6.89 -42.63 35.26
CA VAL A 265 -6.30 -43.08 34.00
C VAL A 265 -4.80 -43.26 34.16
N GLY A 266 -4.25 -44.36 33.66
CA GLY A 266 -2.84 -44.71 33.81
C GLY A 266 -2.43 -45.27 35.18
N ALA A 267 -3.34 -45.41 36.15
CA ALA A 267 -3.06 -46.11 37.39
C ALA A 267 -2.92 -47.63 37.16
N ALA A 268 -2.12 -48.29 37.99
CA ALA A 268 -1.94 -49.74 37.95
C ALA A 268 -3.22 -50.47 38.37
N CYS A 269 -3.58 -51.52 37.64
CA CYS A 269 -4.75 -52.35 37.93
C CYS A 269 -4.46 -53.83 37.61
N THR A 270 -5.38 -54.71 38.00
CA THR A 270 -5.33 -56.14 37.66
C THR A 270 -6.57 -56.50 36.84
N THR A 271 -6.35 -57.10 35.67
CA THR A 271 -7.46 -57.53 34.79
C THR A 271 -8.23 -58.70 35.37
N ALA A 272 -9.41 -59.00 34.82
CA ALA A 272 -10.19 -60.19 35.20
C ALA A 272 -9.44 -61.52 35.00
N GLN A 273 -8.36 -61.52 34.21
CA GLN A 273 -7.48 -62.66 33.95
C GLN A 273 -6.25 -62.67 34.87
N TYR A 274 -6.22 -61.83 35.91
CA TYR A 274 -5.12 -61.67 36.86
C TYR A 274 -3.80 -61.17 36.24
N LEU A 275 -3.86 -60.53 35.06
CA LEU A 275 -2.71 -59.89 34.42
C LEU A 275 -2.55 -58.44 34.89
N PRO A 276 -1.31 -57.95 35.08
CA PRO A 276 -1.06 -56.54 35.38
C PRO A 276 -1.47 -55.64 34.20
N GLY A 277 -2.11 -54.51 34.53
CA GLY A 277 -2.67 -53.59 33.54
C GLY A 277 -2.58 -52.12 33.93
N ARG A 278 -3.20 -51.28 33.10
CA ARG A 278 -3.47 -49.86 33.35
C ARG A 278 -4.96 -49.55 33.16
N LEU A 279 -5.47 -48.64 33.99
CA LEU A 279 -6.80 -48.08 33.79
C LEU A 279 -6.78 -47.18 32.55
N ASN A 280 -7.75 -47.41 31.67
CA ASN A 280 -8.03 -46.58 30.50
C ASN A 280 -9.52 -46.25 30.50
N CYS A 281 -9.91 -45.18 29.82
CA CYS A 281 -11.32 -44.88 29.60
C CYS A 281 -12.05 -46.02 28.88
N ASP A 282 -13.25 -46.34 29.32
CA ASP A 282 -14.11 -47.32 28.65
C ASP A 282 -14.79 -46.66 27.44
N ALA A 283 -14.33 -47.02 26.24
CA ALA A 283 -14.85 -46.50 24.98
C ALA A 283 -16.36 -46.76 24.77
N ALA A 284 -16.96 -47.72 25.47
CA ALA A 284 -18.40 -47.99 25.40
C ALA A 284 -19.21 -47.21 26.45
N VAL A 285 -18.58 -46.85 27.58
CA VAL A 285 -19.23 -46.17 28.70
C VAL A 285 -18.29 -45.08 29.22
N PRO A 286 -18.36 -43.85 28.69
CA PRO A 286 -17.41 -42.78 29.01
C PRO A 286 -17.58 -42.22 30.42
N THR A 287 -18.26 -42.91 31.33
CA THR A 287 -18.32 -42.56 32.76
C THR A 287 -17.54 -43.56 33.62
N ARG A 288 -16.73 -44.41 32.99
CA ARG A 288 -16.02 -45.51 33.64
C ARG A 288 -14.65 -45.73 33.03
N THR A 289 -13.79 -46.35 33.81
CA THR A 289 -12.52 -46.91 33.35
C THR A 289 -12.55 -48.42 33.30
N VAL A 290 -11.80 -48.99 32.35
CA VAL A 290 -11.54 -50.43 32.23
C VAL A 290 -10.05 -50.70 32.42
N CYS A 291 -9.72 -51.83 33.06
CA CYS A 291 -8.34 -52.28 33.17
C CYS A 291 -7.90 -53.00 31.90
N THR A 292 -6.95 -52.44 31.16
CA THR A 292 -6.34 -53.08 29.99
C THR A 292 -4.98 -53.69 30.36
N ALA A 293 -4.75 -54.95 29.99
CA ALA A 293 -3.48 -55.63 30.26
C ALA A 293 -2.32 -54.89 29.55
N ILE A 294 -1.19 -54.75 30.24
CA ILE A 294 0.05 -54.29 29.59
C ILE A 294 0.62 -55.48 28.81
N PRO A 295 0.97 -55.32 27.51
CA PRO A 295 1.65 -56.38 26.77
C PRO A 295 2.92 -56.78 27.52
N SER A 296 3.01 -58.04 27.94
CA SER A 296 4.24 -58.59 28.48
C SER A 296 5.29 -58.58 27.36
N VAL A 297 6.35 -57.78 27.52
CA VAL A 297 7.59 -57.91 26.75
C VAL A 297 8.25 -59.24 27.11
N THR A 298 7.74 -60.32 26.54
CA THR A 298 8.37 -61.63 26.53
C THR A 298 8.53 -62.05 25.08
N GLY A 299 9.61 -61.57 24.49
CA GLY A 299 10.01 -61.83 23.11
C GLY A 299 11.44 -61.37 22.88
N THR A 300 12.39 -61.82 23.71
CA THR A 300 13.77 -61.95 23.26
C THR A 300 13.78 -63.00 22.16
N ASP A 301 13.72 -62.55 20.90
CA ASP A 301 14.10 -63.37 19.76
C ASP A 301 15.58 -63.74 19.94
N SER A 302 15.79 -64.93 20.47
CA SER A 302 17.10 -65.54 20.68
C SER A 302 17.42 -66.33 19.43
N SER A 303 17.59 -65.65 18.30
CA SER A 303 18.28 -66.21 17.14
C SER A 303 19.78 -66.02 17.34
N GLU A 304 20.31 -66.86 18.24
CA GLU A 304 21.73 -67.15 18.36
C GLU A 304 22.17 -67.89 17.08
N VAL A 305 22.84 -67.19 16.17
CA VAL A 305 23.72 -67.81 15.17
C VAL A 305 25.10 -67.83 15.82
N VAL A 306 25.49 -69.00 16.34
CA VAL A 306 26.87 -69.30 16.74
C VAL A 306 27.29 -70.55 15.95
N GLU A 307 28.38 -70.43 15.19
CA GLU A 307 29.22 -71.58 14.82
C GLU A 307 29.97 -72.10 16.04
#